data_AF-A0A5K7ZXN4-F1
#
_entry.id   AF-A0A5K7ZXN4-F1
#
_cell.length_a   1.000
_cell.length_b   1.000
_cell.length_c   1.000
_cell.angle_alpha   90.00
_cell.angle_beta   90.00
_cell.angle_gamma   90.00
#
_symmetry.space_group_name_H-M   'P 1'
#
loop_
_entity.id
_entity.type
_entity.pdbx_description
1 polymer ?
#
loop_
_entity_poly.entity_id
_entity_poly.type
_entity_poly.pdbx_seq_one_letter_code
_entity_poly.pdbx_strand_id
1 'polypeptide(L)'
;MWEQEGRDDILEWVDTIQFGDQCVHDIWVSPVSHDDVEQCPWLRKLPNQDKYICRIHDVKPEHCRNYPLSWQHAKETGCPGFDD
;
A
#
# COMPACT_ATOMS: atom_id res chain seq x y z
N MET A 1 5.71 -14.49 6.31
CA MET A 1 6.25 -13.16 5.91
C MET A 1 6.19 -13.09 4.40
N TRP A 2 5.94 -11.94 3.74
CA TRP A 2 5.77 -11.90 2.27
C TRP A 2 6.93 -12.56 1.50
N GLU A 3 8.17 -12.38 1.98
CA GLU A 3 9.39 -13.03 1.47
C GLU A 3 9.30 -14.57 1.49
N GLN A 4 8.74 -15.14 2.56
CA GLN A 4 8.60 -16.59 2.71
C GLN A 4 7.49 -17.17 1.83
N GLU A 5 6.51 -16.34 1.47
CA GLU A 5 5.37 -16.70 0.63
C GLU A 5 5.59 -16.36 -0.85
N GLY A 6 6.79 -15.87 -1.23
CA GLY A 6 7.14 -15.51 -2.61
C GLY A 6 6.27 -14.39 -3.20
N ARG A 7 5.80 -13.46 -2.36
CA ARG A 7 4.91 -12.36 -2.77
C ARG A 7 5.72 -11.14 -3.25
N ASP A 8 6.60 -11.38 -4.21
CA ASP A 8 7.44 -10.35 -4.84
C ASP A 8 6.61 -9.35 -5.66
N ASP A 9 5.38 -9.73 -6.05
CA ASP A 9 4.37 -8.84 -6.65
C ASP A 9 4.04 -7.63 -5.76
N ILE A 10 4.31 -7.70 -4.46
CA ILE A 10 4.16 -6.55 -3.55
C ILE A 10 5.19 -5.47 -3.86
N LEU A 11 6.41 -5.86 -4.23
CA LEU A 11 7.51 -4.94 -4.54
C LEU A 11 7.33 -4.26 -5.90
N GLU A 12 6.55 -4.83 -6.81
CA GLU A 12 6.22 -4.21 -8.09
C GLU A 12 5.50 -2.85 -7.91
N TRP A 13 4.85 -2.64 -6.75
CA TRP A 13 4.13 -1.41 -6.41
C TRP A 13 4.96 -0.44 -5.55
N VAL A 14 6.26 -0.68 -5.43
CA VAL A 14 7.22 0.14 -4.68
C VAL A 14 8.20 0.74 -5.67
N ASP A 15 8.25 2.07 -5.75
CA ASP A 15 9.31 2.75 -6.49
C ASP A 15 10.47 3.09 -5.56
N THR A 16 11.70 3.03 -6.08
CA THR A 16 12.91 3.35 -5.31
C THR A 16 13.62 4.53 -5.93
N ILE A 17 13.55 5.66 -5.26
CA ILE A 17 14.11 6.92 -5.71
C ILE A 17 15.48 7.13 -5.05
N GLN A 18 16.51 7.19 -5.88
CA GLN A 18 17.88 7.45 -5.44
C GLN A 18 18.12 8.96 -5.30
N PHE A 19 18.43 9.42 -4.09
CA PHE A 19 18.85 10.78 -3.80
C PHE A 19 20.29 10.78 -3.27
N GLY A 20 21.25 10.77 -4.21
CA GLY A 20 22.68 10.64 -3.90
C GLY A 20 22.97 9.30 -3.22
N ASP A 21 23.51 9.35 -2.00
CA ASP A 21 23.82 8.17 -1.19
C ASP A 21 22.61 7.61 -0.42
N GLN A 22 21.45 8.26 -0.53
CA GLN A 22 20.21 7.83 0.12
C GLN A 22 19.24 7.23 -0.89
N CYS A 23 18.46 6.25 -0.43
CA CYS A 23 17.32 5.70 -1.18
C CYS A 23 16.04 6.00 -0.40
N VAL A 24 15.02 6.46 -1.12
CA VAL A 24 13.65 6.61 -0.61
C VAL A 24 12.78 5.61 -1.35
N HIS A 25 11.89 4.94 -0.62
CA HIS A 25 10.91 4.04 -1.22
C HIS A 25 9.56 4.73 -1.21
N ASP A 26 9.00 4.95 -2.40
CA ASP A 26 7.63 5.38 -2.56
C ASP A 26 6.73 4.16 -2.74
N ILE A 27 5.52 4.24 -2.22
CA ILE A 27 4.55 3.14 -2.28
C ILE A 27 3.33 3.58 -3.05
N TRP A 28 2.67 2.58 -3.65
CA TRP A 28 1.46 2.80 -4.46
C TRP A 28 1.78 3.52 -5.76
N VAL A 29 2.90 3.15 -6.36
CA VAL A 29 3.23 3.51 -7.73
C VAL A 29 2.79 2.37 -8.64
N SER A 30 2.09 2.70 -9.73
CA SER A 30 1.65 1.73 -10.73
C SER A 30 2.86 1.09 -11.42
N PRO A 31 3.00 -0.26 -11.44
CA PRO A 31 4.08 -0.92 -12.17
C PRO A 31 3.98 -0.76 -13.69
N VAL A 32 2.83 -0.33 -14.20
CA VAL A 32 2.56 -0.20 -15.64
C VAL A 32 2.81 1.22 -16.13
N SER A 33 2.33 2.23 -15.40
CA SER A 33 2.45 3.63 -15.80
C SER A 33 3.58 4.38 -15.12
N HIS A 34 4.09 3.85 -13.99
CA HIS A 34 5.03 4.53 -13.11
C HIS A 34 4.50 5.85 -12.51
N ASP A 35 3.18 6.00 -12.48
CA ASP A 35 2.50 7.10 -11.81
C ASP A 35 1.98 6.66 -10.44
N ASP A 36 1.83 7.62 -9.52
CA ASP A 36 1.12 7.43 -8.26
C ASP A 36 -0.31 6.98 -8.51
N VAL A 37 -0.77 6.00 -7.73
CA VAL A 37 -2.18 5.61 -7.72
C VAL A 37 -2.90 6.25 -6.53
N GLU A 38 -4.11 6.75 -6.80
CA GLU A 38 -4.94 7.39 -5.76
C GLU A 38 -5.39 6.43 -4.66
N GLN A 39 -5.38 5.11 -4.93
CA GLN A 39 -5.85 4.10 -3.99
C GLN A 39 -4.85 2.95 -3.87
N CYS A 40 -4.63 2.50 -2.64
CA CYS A 40 -3.85 1.30 -2.34
C CYS A 40 -4.27 0.10 -3.22
N PRO A 41 -3.34 -0.51 -3.99
CA PRO A 41 -3.65 -1.59 -4.93
C PRO A 41 -4.12 -2.89 -4.25
N TRP A 42 -3.83 -3.01 -2.96
CA TRP A 42 -4.20 -4.18 -2.16
C TRP A 42 -5.53 -4.02 -1.44
N LEU A 43 -6.10 -2.83 -1.43
CA LEU A 43 -7.37 -2.55 -0.77
C LEU A 43 -8.53 -2.87 -1.72
N ARG A 44 -9.48 -3.69 -1.27
CA ARG A 44 -10.64 -4.10 -2.07
C ARG A 44 -11.93 -3.91 -1.30
N LYS A 45 -12.88 -3.19 -1.90
CA LYS A 45 -14.24 -3.05 -1.34
C LYS A 45 -14.98 -4.39 -1.43
N LEU A 46 -15.68 -4.76 -0.36
CA LEU A 46 -16.55 -5.92 -0.35
C LEU A 46 -17.83 -5.63 -1.15
N PRO A 47 -18.32 -6.59 -1.96
CA PRO A 47 -19.56 -6.39 -2.70
C PRO A 47 -20.74 -6.09 -1.78
N ASN A 48 -21.53 -5.08 -2.14
CA ASN A 48 -22.75 -4.66 -1.43
C ASN A 48 -22.54 -4.27 0.05
N GLN A 49 -21.31 -3.93 0.44
CA GLN A 49 -20.98 -3.50 1.79
C GLN A 49 -20.06 -2.29 1.75
N ASP A 50 -20.18 -1.41 2.74
CA ASP A 50 -19.24 -0.32 2.94
C ASP A 50 -18.07 -0.77 3.80
N LYS A 51 -17.40 -1.81 3.35
CA LYS A 51 -16.27 -2.43 4.05
C LYS A 51 -15.17 -2.75 3.07
N TYR A 52 -13.93 -2.64 3.50
CA TYR A 52 -12.75 -2.96 2.71
C TYR A 52 -11.95 -4.10 3.33
N ILE A 53 -11.30 -4.88 2.47
CA ILE A 53 -10.35 -5.93 2.86
C ILE A 53 -9.00 -5.65 2.22
N CYS A 54 -7.92 -5.96 2.94
CA CYS A 54 -6.56 -5.92 2.39
C CYS A 54 -6.20 -7.31 1.86
N ARG A 55 -5.93 -7.43 0.56
CA ARG A 55 -5.59 -8.71 -0.09
C ARG A 55 -4.24 -9.29 0.33
N ILE A 56 -3.41 -8.51 1.01
CA ILE A 56 -2.11 -8.94 1.54
C ILE A 56 -2.11 -8.98 3.07
N HIS A 57 -3.27 -8.99 3.72
CA HIS A 57 -3.39 -8.83 5.18
C HIS A 57 -2.40 -9.68 5.98
N ASP A 58 -2.34 -10.99 5.69
CA ASP A 58 -1.52 -11.95 6.43
C ASP A 58 -0.03 -11.86 6.10
N VAL A 59 0.30 -11.26 4.96
CA VAL A 59 1.67 -11.16 4.44
C VAL A 59 2.19 -9.73 4.40
N LYS A 60 1.46 -8.75 4.94
CA LYS A 60 1.83 -7.33 4.89
C LYS A 60 3.32 -7.12 5.23
N PRO A 61 4.08 -6.43 4.37
CA PRO A 61 5.38 -5.89 4.74
C PRO A 61 5.25 -4.95 5.94
N GLU A 62 6.36 -4.71 6.63
CA GLU A 62 6.40 -3.83 7.81
C GLU A 62 5.79 -2.45 7.51
N HIS A 63 6.18 -1.84 6.38
CA HIS A 63 5.67 -0.54 5.98
C HIS A 63 4.13 -0.53 5.83
N CYS A 64 3.54 -1.57 5.23
CA CYS A 64 2.08 -1.71 5.11
C CYS A 64 1.36 -2.05 6.42
N ARG A 65 2.06 -2.57 7.44
CA ARG A 65 1.48 -2.80 8.79
C ARG A 65 1.40 -1.51 9.58
N ASN A 66 2.37 -0.63 9.37
CA ASN A 66 2.43 0.68 9.99
C ASN A 66 1.54 1.71 9.27
N TYR A 67 0.92 1.34 8.15
CA TYR A 67 0.07 2.22 7.36
C TYR A 67 -1.44 1.91 7.51
N PRO A 68 -2.29 2.92 7.75
CA PRO A 68 -1.94 4.28 8.14
C PRO A 68 -1.55 4.35 9.63
N LEU A 69 -0.62 5.24 9.97
CA LEU A 69 -0.08 5.40 11.33
C LEU A 69 -1.11 5.95 12.34
N SER A 70 -2.12 6.67 11.85
CA SER A 70 -3.17 7.28 12.65
C SER A 70 -4.40 7.56 11.78
N TRP A 71 -5.53 7.88 12.42
CA TRP A 71 -6.73 8.33 11.71
C TRP A 71 -6.48 9.61 10.89
N GLN A 72 -5.70 10.55 11.45
CA GLN A 72 -5.32 11.78 10.75
C GLN A 72 -4.49 11.47 9.50
N HIS A 73 -3.51 10.57 9.61
CA HIS A 73 -2.71 10.12 8.48
C HIS A 73 -3.60 9.45 7.42
N ALA A 74 -4.53 8.59 7.82
CA ALA A 74 -5.47 7.94 6.91
C ALA A 74 -6.30 8.96 6.10
N LYS A 75 -6.75 10.04 6.76
CA LYS A 75 -7.51 11.10 6.12
C LYS A 75 -6.66 11.94 5.16
N GLU A 76 -5.44 12.30 5.58
CA GLU A 76 -4.50 13.10 4.77
C GLU A 76 -4.09 12.40 3.49
N THR A 77 -4.05 11.07 3.50
CA THR A 77 -3.69 10.24 2.35
C THR A 77 -4.89 9.62 1.63
N GLY A 78 -6.12 9.97 2.05
CA GLY A 78 -7.36 9.53 1.39
C GLY A 78 -7.63 8.02 1.48
N CYS A 79 -7.20 7.33 2.54
CA CYS A 79 -7.38 5.89 2.70
C CYS A 79 -8.86 5.54 3.00
N PRO A 80 -9.61 4.92 2.06
CA PRO A 80 -11.04 4.68 2.24
C PRO A 80 -11.33 3.49 3.18
N GLY A 81 -10.30 2.72 3.56
CA GLY A 81 -10.42 1.66 4.55
C GLY A 81 -10.63 2.15 5.98
N PHE A 82 -10.56 3.47 6.19
CA PHE A 82 -10.73 4.15 7.49
C PHE A 82 -11.91 5.13 7.51
N ASP A 83 -12.72 5.16 6.46
CA ASP A 83 -13.98 5.92 6.45
C ASP A 83 -15.02 5.20 7.34
N ASP A 84 -15.78 5.97 8.14
CA ASP A 84 -16.84 5.50 9.05
C ASP A 84 -18.13 5.08 8.32
#